data_AF-A0A109HJA3-F1
#
_entry.id   AF-A0A109HJA3-F1
#
_cell.length_a   1.000
_cell.length_b   1.000
_cell.length_c   1.000
_cell.angle_alpha   90.00
_cell.angle_beta   90.00
_cell.angle_gamma   90.00
#
_symmetry.space_group_name_H-M   'P 1'
#
loop_
_entity.id
_entity.type
_entity.pdbx_description
1 polymer ?
#
loop_
_entity_poly.entity_id
_entity_poly.type
_entity_poly.pdbx_seq_one_letter_code
_entity_poly.pdbx_strand_id
1 'polypeptide(L)'
;VTAASGTALGQGASATAQGAVALGQGALADRANTVSVGSAGNERQVANVAAGTQATDAVNKGQLDSGVATAKSYADSRFDTMADSFDVLRGDVAARLRDQDRRIDRQGAMSAAMLNMATSAAGIRTQNRVGAGVGFQNGESALSVGYQRAFSDRATLTIGGAFSGDDSSVGIGAGFGW
;
A
#
# COMPACT_ATOMS: atom_id res chain seq x y z
N VAL A 1 -3.51 -61.78 16.93
CA VAL A 1 -4.02 -61.26 15.64
C VAL A 1 -5.46 -61.73 15.49
N THR A 2 -6.41 -60.83 15.27
CA THR A 2 -7.84 -61.18 15.06
C THR A 2 -8.34 -60.84 13.66
N ALA A 3 -7.58 -60.06 12.89
CA ALA A 3 -7.94 -59.67 11.53
C ALA A 3 -7.45 -60.64 10.44
N ALA A 4 -8.19 -60.70 9.33
CA ALA A 4 -7.72 -61.33 8.10
C ALA A 4 -6.47 -60.62 7.56
N SER A 5 -5.47 -61.41 7.15
CA SER A 5 -4.18 -60.91 6.64
C SER A 5 -3.44 -59.95 7.60
N GLY A 6 -3.68 -60.06 8.90
CA GLY A 6 -3.01 -59.23 9.91
C GLY A 6 -1.69 -59.83 10.39
N THR A 7 -0.76 -58.95 10.80
CA THR A 7 0.52 -59.35 11.42
C THR A 7 0.66 -58.64 12.77
N ALA A 8 1.05 -59.36 13.82
CA ALA A 8 1.39 -58.75 15.10
C ALA A 8 2.77 -59.26 15.57
N LEU A 9 3.71 -58.34 15.76
CA LEU A 9 5.07 -58.62 16.17
C LEU A 9 5.39 -57.89 17.48
N GLY A 10 5.41 -58.62 18.60
CA GLY A 10 5.72 -58.09 19.92
C GLY A 10 4.79 -58.62 21.01
N GLN A 11 5.25 -58.62 22.27
CA GLN A 11 4.44 -59.03 23.41
C GLN A 11 3.23 -58.09 23.55
N GLY A 12 2.01 -58.64 23.58
CA GLY A 12 0.78 -57.85 23.66
C GLY A 12 0.44 -57.03 22.40
N ALA A 13 1.14 -57.25 21.27
CA ALA A 13 0.79 -56.61 20.01
C ALA A 13 -0.54 -57.17 19.46
N SER A 14 -1.43 -56.31 18.96
CA SER A 14 -2.74 -56.68 18.46
C SER A 14 -3.04 -56.02 17.11
N ALA A 15 -3.20 -56.83 16.06
CA ALA A 15 -3.72 -56.40 14.77
C ALA A 15 -5.18 -56.84 14.63
N THR A 16 -6.09 -55.87 14.63
CA THR A 16 -7.54 -56.05 14.67
C THR A 16 -8.25 -55.60 13.38
N ALA A 17 -7.56 -54.89 12.48
CA ALA A 17 -8.07 -54.51 11.16
C ALA A 17 -7.42 -55.29 10.00
N GLN A 18 -8.16 -55.47 8.91
CA GLN A 18 -7.75 -56.24 7.74
C GLN A 18 -6.43 -55.71 7.14
N GLY A 19 -5.48 -56.59 6.86
CA GLY A 19 -4.21 -56.22 6.23
C GLY A 19 -3.32 -55.32 7.09
N ALA A 20 -3.58 -55.21 8.40
CA ALA A 20 -2.83 -54.32 9.29
C ALA A 20 -1.64 -55.03 9.97
N VAL A 21 -0.61 -54.25 10.29
CA VAL A 21 0.59 -54.72 11.01
C VAL A 21 0.74 -53.97 12.33
N ALA A 22 0.73 -54.68 13.45
CA ALA A 22 1.10 -54.14 14.76
C ALA A 22 2.56 -54.49 15.06
N LEU A 23 3.44 -53.49 15.12
CA LEU A 23 4.89 -53.64 15.28
C LEU A 23 5.35 -53.05 16.61
N GLY A 24 5.72 -53.91 17.56
CA GLY A 24 6.24 -53.55 18.88
C GLY A 24 5.36 -54.03 20.03
N GLN A 25 5.94 -54.06 21.23
CA GLN A 25 5.25 -54.45 22.46
C GLN A 25 4.02 -53.56 22.70
N GLY A 26 2.85 -54.14 22.99
CA GLY A 26 1.61 -53.40 23.23
C GLY A 26 1.10 -52.54 22.05
N ALA A 27 1.63 -52.73 20.83
CA ALA A 27 1.15 -51.99 19.66
C ALA A 27 -0.26 -52.45 19.25
N LEU A 28 -1.10 -51.50 18.83
CA LEU A 28 -2.46 -51.74 18.35
C LEU A 28 -2.59 -51.24 16.91
N ALA A 29 -2.96 -52.13 15.98
CA ALA A 29 -3.24 -51.80 14.60
C ALA A 29 -4.73 -52.05 14.29
N ASP A 30 -5.52 -51.00 14.41
CA ASP A 30 -6.99 -50.98 14.32
C ASP A 30 -7.54 -50.31 13.04
N ARG A 31 -6.64 -49.94 12.11
CA ARG A 31 -6.97 -49.40 10.79
C ARG A 31 -6.49 -50.33 9.68
N ALA A 32 -7.36 -50.58 8.69
CA ALA A 32 -7.05 -51.49 7.59
C ALA A 32 -5.88 -50.97 6.73
N ASN A 33 -5.03 -51.88 6.25
CA ASN A 33 -3.87 -51.57 5.41
C ASN A 33 -2.90 -50.53 6.03
N THR A 34 -2.64 -50.62 7.34
CA THR A 34 -1.70 -49.73 8.04
C THR A 34 -0.64 -50.52 8.80
N VAL A 35 0.49 -49.86 9.09
CA VAL A 35 1.46 -50.33 10.07
C VAL A 35 1.38 -49.41 11.29
N SER A 36 1.02 -49.96 12.44
CA SER A 36 1.07 -49.25 13.71
C SER A 36 2.33 -49.64 14.48
N VAL A 37 3.11 -48.65 14.90
CA VAL A 37 4.34 -48.85 15.70
C VAL A 37 4.11 -48.68 17.21
N GLY A 38 2.87 -48.47 17.62
CA GLY A 38 2.53 -48.15 19.01
C GLY A 38 1.03 -48.27 19.27
N SER A 39 0.55 -47.57 20.27
CA SER A 39 -0.87 -47.41 20.57
C SER A 39 -1.12 -45.98 21.04
N ALA A 40 -2.38 -45.56 21.11
CA ALA A 40 -2.72 -44.21 21.57
C ALA A 40 -2.10 -43.93 22.96
N GLY A 41 -1.33 -42.84 23.06
CA GLY A 41 -0.59 -42.46 24.27
C GLY A 41 0.69 -43.27 24.53
N ASN A 42 1.03 -44.21 23.65
CA ASN A 42 2.27 -45.00 23.68
C ASN A 42 2.88 -45.06 22.27
N GLU A 43 2.94 -43.92 21.60
CA GLU A 43 3.53 -43.78 20.27
C GLU A 43 5.04 -44.02 20.31
N ARG A 44 5.59 -44.54 19.21
CA ARG A 44 7.02 -44.72 19.03
C ARG A 44 7.54 -43.85 17.90
N GLN A 45 8.76 -43.37 18.06
CA GLN A 45 9.47 -42.69 16.99
C GLN A 45 10.01 -43.70 15.98
N VAL A 46 9.99 -43.34 14.70
CA VAL A 46 10.70 -44.07 13.63
C VAL A 46 11.95 -43.27 13.31
N ALA A 47 13.10 -43.75 13.80
CA ALA A 47 14.38 -43.06 13.68
C ALA A 47 15.20 -43.58 12.50
N ASN A 48 16.23 -42.81 12.10
CA ASN A 48 17.15 -43.14 11.00
C ASN A 48 16.47 -43.30 9.62
N VAL A 49 15.41 -42.51 9.39
CA VAL A 49 14.72 -42.46 8.10
C VAL A 49 15.53 -41.58 7.13
N ALA A 50 16.09 -42.19 6.10
CA ALA A 50 16.72 -41.48 4.99
C ALA A 50 15.71 -40.55 4.30
N ALA A 51 16.20 -39.52 3.61
CA ALA A 51 15.32 -38.59 2.90
C ALA A 51 14.54 -39.34 1.80
N GLY A 52 13.22 -39.13 1.75
CA GLY A 52 12.36 -39.70 0.73
C GLY A 52 12.66 -39.13 -0.65
N THR A 53 12.57 -39.97 -1.68
CA THR A 53 12.91 -39.64 -3.08
C THR A 53 11.74 -39.86 -4.04
N GLN A 54 10.80 -40.73 -3.69
CA GLN A 54 9.58 -41.00 -4.44
C GLN A 54 8.34 -40.43 -3.74
N ALA A 55 7.25 -40.29 -4.47
CA ALA A 55 6.01 -39.68 -3.97
C ALA A 55 5.39 -40.41 -2.77
N THR A 56 5.69 -41.68 -2.57
CA THR A 56 5.17 -42.53 -1.48
C THR A 56 6.21 -42.84 -0.40
N ASP A 57 7.40 -42.22 -0.46
CA ASP A 57 8.41 -42.39 0.59
C ASP A 57 8.03 -41.58 1.84
N ALA A 58 8.45 -42.06 3.00
CA ALA A 58 8.33 -41.29 4.24
C ALA A 58 9.22 -40.03 4.19
N VAL A 59 8.69 -38.92 4.66
CA VAL A 59 9.44 -37.66 4.81
C VAL A 59 10.09 -37.63 6.19
N ASN A 60 11.39 -37.34 6.24
CA ASN A 60 12.09 -37.17 7.52
C ASN A 60 12.04 -35.70 8.02
N LYS A 61 12.41 -35.48 9.29
CA LYS A 61 12.38 -34.14 9.90
C LYS A 61 13.23 -33.11 9.14
N GLY A 62 14.37 -33.51 8.57
CA GLY A 62 15.25 -32.61 7.82
C GLY A 62 14.59 -32.06 6.55
N GLN A 63 13.84 -32.90 5.82
CA GLN A 63 13.05 -32.46 4.66
C GLN A 63 11.91 -31.52 5.07
N LEU A 64 11.20 -31.82 6.17
CA LEU A 64 10.14 -30.97 6.70
C LEU A 64 10.67 -29.60 7.12
N ASP A 65 11.72 -29.56 7.95
CA ASP A 65 12.33 -28.32 8.43
C ASP A 65 12.81 -27.45 7.26
N SER A 66 13.40 -28.06 6.22
CA SER A 66 13.85 -27.37 5.01
C SER A 66 12.69 -26.77 4.20
N GLY A 67 11.59 -27.52 4.07
CA GLY A 67 10.37 -27.05 3.42
C GLY A 67 9.74 -25.87 4.16
N VAL A 68 9.63 -25.96 5.49
CA VAL A 68 9.09 -24.88 6.34
C VAL A 68 9.99 -23.64 6.31
N ALA A 69 11.31 -23.82 6.36
CA ALA A 69 12.26 -22.71 6.26
C ALA A 69 12.15 -21.97 4.91
N THR A 70 12.00 -22.72 3.81
CA THR A 70 11.76 -22.14 2.47
C THR A 70 10.45 -21.35 2.42
N ALA A 71 9.36 -21.91 2.96
CA ALA A 71 8.08 -21.23 3.02
C ALA A 71 8.13 -19.95 3.85
N LYS A 72 8.84 -19.98 4.99
CA LYS A 72 9.07 -18.80 5.84
C LYS A 72 9.84 -17.71 5.10
N SER A 73 10.96 -18.07 4.46
CA SER A 73 11.77 -17.11 3.69
C SER A 73 10.97 -16.48 2.54
N TYR A 74 10.12 -17.26 1.87
CA TYR A 74 9.23 -16.74 0.83
C TYR A 74 8.22 -15.74 1.40
N ALA A 75 7.59 -16.06 2.53
CA ALA A 75 6.65 -15.16 3.20
C ALA A 75 7.34 -13.86 3.65
N ASP A 76 8.49 -13.97 4.32
CA ASP A 76 9.26 -12.82 4.80
C ASP A 76 9.63 -11.87 3.63
N SER A 77 10.12 -12.43 2.51
CA SER A 77 10.42 -11.65 1.28
C SER A 77 9.22 -10.88 0.73
N ARG A 78 8.01 -11.49 0.79
CA ARG A 78 6.77 -10.85 0.33
C ARG A 78 6.34 -9.72 1.27
N PHE A 79 6.54 -9.89 2.57
CA PHE A 79 6.25 -8.83 3.54
C PHE A 79 7.19 -7.64 3.39
N ASP A 80 8.49 -7.88 3.20
CA ASP A 80 9.47 -6.81 2.99
C ASP A 80 9.14 -6.00 1.73
N THR A 81 8.84 -6.67 0.62
CA THR A 81 8.44 -5.99 -0.63
C THR A 81 7.17 -5.14 -0.43
N MET A 82 6.21 -5.63 0.36
CA MET A 82 4.98 -4.91 0.64
C MET A 82 5.23 -3.69 1.55
N ALA A 83 6.11 -3.83 2.55
CA ALA A 83 6.51 -2.74 3.42
C ALA A 83 7.20 -1.63 2.63
N ASP A 84 8.15 -1.98 1.76
CA ASP A 84 8.85 -1.04 0.88
C ASP A 84 7.88 -0.29 -0.03
N SER A 85 6.92 -1.01 -0.64
CA SER A 85 5.91 -0.42 -1.51
C SER A 85 5.04 0.62 -0.78
N PHE A 86 4.75 0.37 0.49
CA PHE A 86 3.95 1.27 1.31
C PHE A 86 4.73 2.51 1.74
N ASP A 87 6.02 2.36 2.05
CA ASP A 87 6.89 3.50 2.36
C ASP A 87 7.09 4.41 1.15
N VAL A 88 7.28 3.85 -0.05
CA VAL A 88 7.30 4.62 -1.31
C VAL A 88 5.98 5.35 -1.52
N LEU A 89 4.83 4.65 -1.38
CA LEU A 89 3.51 5.28 -1.53
C LEU A 89 3.31 6.43 -0.53
N ARG A 90 3.67 6.24 0.74
CA ARG A 90 3.60 7.30 1.76
C ARG A 90 4.47 8.49 1.39
N GLY A 91 5.69 8.24 0.91
CA GLY A 91 6.62 9.28 0.44
C GLY A 91 6.04 10.09 -0.73
N ASP A 92 5.52 9.41 -1.74
CA ASP A 92 4.90 10.02 -2.91
C ASP A 92 3.67 10.85 -2.55
N VAL A 93 2.80 10.32 -1.67
CA VAL A 93 1.62 11.04 -1.18
C VAL A 93 2.04 12.28 -0.40
N ALA A 94 3.03 12.18 0.50
CA ALA A 94 3.52 13.32 1.25
C ALA A 94 4.19 14.39 0.37
N ALA A 95 4.86 13.99 -0.72
CA ALA A 95 5.42 14.92 -1.70
C ALA A 95 4.33 15.64 -2.49
N ARG A 96 3.32 14.90 -2.98
CA ARG A 96 2.18 15.47 -3.71
C ARG A 96 1.35 16.41 -2.86
N LEU A 97 1.09 16.09 -1.60
CA LEU A 97 0.37 16.98 -0.68
C LEU A 97 1.13 18.30 -0.49
N ARG A 98 2.45 18.25 -0.27
CA ARG A 98 3.28 19.47 -0.16
C ARG A 98 3.29 20.30 -1.45
N ASP A 99 3.28 19.66 -2.61
CA ASP A 99 3.20 20.38 -3.89
C ASP A 99 1.83 21.04 -4.08
N GLN A 100 0.76 20.34 -3.72
CA GLN A 100 -0.60 20.89 -3.73
C GLN A 100 -0.75 22.07 -2.76
N ASP A 101 -0.25 21.95 -1.53
CA ASP A 101 -0.27 23.01 -0.53
C ASP A 101 0.42 24.27 -1.06
N ARG A 102 1.63 24.14 -1.64
CA ARG A 102 2.33 25.27 -2.26
C ARG A 102 1.54 25.90 -3.40
N ARG A 103 0.92 25.10 -4.27
CA ARG A 103 0.10 25.63 -5.38
C ARG A 103 -1.13 26.38 -4.86
N ILE A 104 -1.76 25.91 -3.78
CA ILE A 104 -2.87 26.60 -3.12
C ILE A 104 -2.40 27.94 -2.55
N ASP A 105 -1.26 27.96 -1.85
CA ASP A 105 -0.69 29.19 -1.31
C ASP A 105 -0.36 30.20 -2.43
N ARG A 106 0.26 29.75 -3.52
CA ARG A 106 0.50 30.57 -4.72
C ARG A 106 -0.77 31.10 -5.35
N GLN A 107 -1.85 30.31 -5.40
CA GLN A 107 -3.17 30.77 -5.87
C GLN A 107 -3.75 31.86 -4.95
N GLY A 108 -3.59 31.73 -3.64
CA GLY A 108 -3.98 32.78 -2.67
C GLY A 108 -3.19 34.06 -2.90
N ALA A 109 -1.87 33.97 -3.05
CA ALA A 109 -1.01 35.11 -3.36
C ALA A 109 -1.38 35.75 -4.70
N MET A 110 -1.61 34.96 -5.76
CA MET A 110 -2.02 35.45 -7.08
C MET A 110 -3.38 36.17 -7.03
N SER A 111 -4.33 35.62 -6.27
CA SER A 111 -5.64 36.25 -6.09
C SER A 111 -5.51 37.59 -5.37
N ALA A 112 -4.72 37.65 -4.29
CA ALA A 112 -4.43 38.89 -3.58
C ALA A 112 -3.70 39.90 -4.48
N ALA A 113 -2.75 39.45 -5.30
CA ALA A 113 -2.05 40.28 -6.28
C ALA A 113 -3.03 40.89 -7.28
N MET A 114 -3.89 40.08 -7.91
CA MET A 114 -4.89 40.54 -8.87
C MET A 114 -5.89 41.51 -8.24
N LEU A 115 -6.32 41.26 -7.00
CA LEU A 115 -7.19 42.19 -6.26
C LEU A 115 -6.50 43.54 -6.08
N ASN A 116 -5.26 43.54 -5.58
CA ASN A 116 -4.47 44.77 -5.43
C ASN A 116 -4.26 45.49 -6.77
N MET A 117 -4.04 44.76 -7.86
CA MET A 117 -3.94 45.32 -9.20
C MET A 117 -5.24 46.01 -9.63
N ALA A 118 -6.37 45.31 -9.47
CA ALA A 118 -7.67 45.82 -9.88
C ALA A 118 -8.10 47.05 -9.06
N THR A 119 -7.78 47.09 -7.76
CA THR A 119 -8.07 48.24 -6.89
C THR A 119 -7.12 49.41 -7.14
N SER A 120 -5.84 49.16 -7.43
CA SER A 120 -4.83 50.22 -7.60
C SER A 120 -5.16 51.17 -8.76
N ALA A 121 -5.83 50.67 -9.79
CA ALA A 121 -6.23 51.49 -10.95
C ALA A 121 -7.71 51.95 -10.92
N ALA A 122 -8.49 51.59 -9.88
CA ALA A 122 -9.89 51.98 -9.75
C ALA A 122 -10.09 53.51 -9.58
N GLY A 123 -9.18 54.21 -8.89
CA GLY A 123 -9.28 55.64 -8.59
C GLY A 123 -8.80 56.60 -9.69
N ILE A 124 -8.20 56.08 -10.76
CA ILE A 124 -7.75 56.88 -11.91
C ILE A 124 -9.00 57.35 -12.70
N ARG A 125 -8.95 58.40 -13.53
CA ARG A 125 -10.13 58.87 -14.31
C ARG A 125 -9.97 58.72 -15.83
N THR A 126 -8.94 58.00 -16.26
CA THR A 126 -8.65 57.80 -17.68
C THR A 126 -9.45 56.63 -18.26
N GLN A 127 -9.67 56.67 -19.58
CA GLN A 127 -10.41 55.64 -20.30
C GLN A 127 -9.62 54.32 -20.42
N ASN A 128 -8.29 54.41 -20.51
CA ASN A 128 -7.36 53.29 -20.55
C ASN A 128 -6.45 53.34 -19.32
N ARG A 129 -6.25 52.20 -18.66
CA ARG A 129 -5.44 52.10 -17.45
C ARG A 129 -4.67 50.80 -17.41
N VAL A 130 -3.53 50.83 -16.75
CA VAL A 130 -2.77 49.64 -16.40
C VAL A 130 -2.52 49.64 -14.90
N GLY A 131 -2.62 48.47 -14.29
CA GLY A 131 -2.34 48.26 -12.89
C GLY A 131 -1.33 47.15 -12.72
N ALA A 132 -0.59 47.20 -11.62
CA ALA A 132 0.19 46.08 -11.12
C ALA A 132 -0.15 45.87 -9.65
N GLY A 133 -0.03 44.63 -9.17
CA GLY A 133 -0.33 44.29 -7.79
C GLY A 133 0.54 43.14 -7.32
N VAL A 134 0.88 43.14 -6.04
CA VAL A 134 1.61 42.05 -5.38
C VAL A 134 0.72 41.41 -4.32
N GLY A 135 0.90 40.12 -4.10
CA GLY A 135 0.17 39.37 -3.10
C GLY A 135 1.08 38.40 -2.38
N PHE A 136 0.77 38.13 -1.12
CA PHE A 136 1.55 37.26 -0.24
C PHE A 136 0.60 36.30 0.47
N GLN A 137 0.96 35.03 0.58
CA GLN A 137 0.15 34.00 1.23
C GLN A 137 1.09 32.93 1.81
N ASN A 138 1.08 32.71 3.13
CA ASN A 138 1.84 31.65 3.82
C ASN A 138 3.32 31.48 3.38
N GLY A 139 3.99 32.57 2.99
CA GLY A 139 5.39 32.56 2.54
C GLY A 139 5.59 32.50 1.03
N GLU A 140 4.55 32.26 0.25
CA GLU A 140 4.53 32.43 -1.21
C GLU A 140 4.17 33.87 -1.59
N SER A 141 4.69 34.33 -2.73
CA SER A 141 4.40 35.67 -3.26
C SER A 141 4.06 35.62 -4.74
N ALA A 142 3.22 36.55 -5.18
CA ALA A 142 2.78 36.65 -6.56
C ALA A 142 2.80 38.09 -7.04
N LEU A 143 3.08 38.26 -8.34
CA LEU A 143 3.00 39.52 -9.05
C LEU A 143 1.88 39.42 -10.08
N SER A 144 1.12 40.51 -10.24
CA SER A 144 0.08 40.62 -11.24
C SER A 144 0.20 41.93 -12.01
N VAL A 145 -0.24 41.88 -13.27
CA VAL A 145 -0.33 43.04 -14.17
C VAL A 145 -1.63 42.92 -14.93
N GLY A 146 -2.33 44.04 -15.10
CA GLY A 146 -3.58 44.06 -15.84
C GLY A 146 -3.85 45.38 -16.53
N TYR A 147 -4.74 45.29 -17.50
CA TYR A 147 -5.27 46.40 -18.27
C TYR A 147 -6.76 46.58 -17.94
N GLN A 148 -7.17 47.82 -17.75
CA GLN A 148 -8.56 48.19 -17.48
C GLN A 148 -9.03 49.24 -18.49
N ARG A 149 -10.28 49.11 -18.92
CA ARG A 149 -10.94 50.05 -19.83
C ARG A 149 -12.27 50.50 -19.27
N ALA A 150 -12.46 51.80 -19.13
CA ALA A 150 -13.75 52.42 -18.82
C ALA A 150 -14.52 52.70 -20.11
N PHE A 151 -15.74 52.18 -20.23
CA PHE A 151 -16.61 52.43 -21.38
C PHE A 151 -17.50 53.66 -21.17
N SER A 152 -17.80 53.95 -19.92
CA SER A 152 -18.52 55.14 -19.46
C SER A 152 -18.03 55.49 -18.06
N ASP A 153 -18.49 56.63 -17.51
CA ASP A 153 -18.20 57.01 -16.12
C ASP A 153 -18.76 56.01 -15.09
N ARG A 154 -19.55 55.04 -15.54
CA ARG A 154 -20.28 54.07 -14.71
C ARG A 154 -19.96 52.62 -15.04
N ALA A 155 -19.14 52.32 -16.05
CA ALA A 155 -18.87 50.95 -16.49
C ALA A 155 -17.38 50.73 -16.81
N THR A 156 -16.79 49.68 -16.22
CA THR A 156 -15.39 49.30 -16.43
C THR A 156 -15.24 47.80 -16.70
N LEU A 157 -14.24 47.45 -17.51
CA LEU A 157 -13.77 46.09 -17.75
C LEU A 157 -12.29 46.00 -17.38
N THR A 158 -11.91 44.91 -16.71
CA THR A 158 -10.55 44.61 -16.26
C THR A 158 -10.14 43.26 -16.81
N ILE A 159 -8.90 43.17 -17.31
CA ILE A 159 -8.26 41.93 -17.74
C ILE A 159 -6.86 41.93 -17.12
N GLY A 160 -6.47 40.86 -16.43
CA GLY A 160 -5.16 40.79 -15.79
C GLY A 160 -4.61 39.37 -15.71
N GLY A 161 -3.29 39.28 -15.62
CA GLY A 161 -2.56 38.04 -15.37
C GLY A 161 -1.75 38.14 -14.09
N ALA A 162 -1.57 37.03 -13.38
CA ALA A 162 -0.70 36.92 -12.22
C ALA A 162 0.22 35.70 -12.32
N PHE A 163 1.37 35.80 -11.67
CA PHE A 163 2.48 34.86 -11.77
C PHE A 163 3.09 34.66 -10.38
N SER A 164 3.40 33.41 -10.04
CA SER A 164 4.04 33.03 -8.78
C SER A 164 4.86 31.76 -8.97
N GLY A 165 6.19 31.87 -8.89
CA GLY A 165 7.10 30.78 -9.25
C GLY A 165 6.83 30.29 -10.68
N ASP A 166 6.48 29.01 -10.81
CA ASP A 166 6.14 28.36 -12.10
C ASP A 166 4.63 28.40 -12.42
N ASP A 167 3.79 28.92 -11.52
CA ASP A 167 2.35 29.01 -11.71
C ASP A 167 1.96 30.37 -12.31
N SER A 168 0.92 30.36 -13.15
CA SER A 168 0.32 31.57 -13.70
C SER A 168 -1.20 31.47 -13.73
N SER A 169 -1.87 32.62 -13.69
CA SER A 169 -3.33 32.72 -13.76
C SER A 169 -3.75 33.95 -14.54
N VAL A 170 -4.94 33.92 -15.12
CA VAL A 170 -5.55 35.03 -15.85
C VAL A 170 -6.97 35.24 -15.33
N GLY A 171 -7.36 36.50 -15.17
CA GLY A 171 -8.67 36.91 -14.69
C GLY A 171 -9.27 38.03 -15.54
N ILE A 172 -10.60 38.02 -15.66
CA ILE A 172 -11.38 39.08 -16.29
C ILE A 172 -12.50 39.48 -15.32
N GLY A 173 -12.76 40.77 -15.19
CA GLY A 173 -13.84 41.28 -14.34
C GLY A 173 -14.47 42.55 -14.92
N ALA A 174 -15.74 42.81 -14.58
CA ALA A 174 -16.45 44.03 -14.97
C ALA A 174 -17.14 44.65 -13.77
N GLY A 175 -17.25 45.98 -13.75
CA GLY A 175 -17.92 46.74 -12.69
C GLY A 175 -18.90 47.75 -13.28
N PHE A 176 -20.05 47.93 -12.62
CA PHE A 176 -21.07 48.91 -12.98
C PHE A 176 -21.60 49.63 -11.73
N GLY A 177 -21.79 50.95 -11.80
CA GLY A 177 -22.38 51.77 -10.73
C GLY A 177 -23.56 52.61 -11.23
N TRP A 178 -24.62 52.76 -10.42
CA TRP A 178 -25.83 53.53 -10.74
C TRP A 178 -26.09 54.64 -9.73
#